data_AF-A0A924RA46-F1
#
_entry.id   AF-A0A924RA46-F1
#
_cell.length_a   1.000
_cell.length_b   1.000
_cell.length_c   1.000
_cell.angle_alpha   90.00
_cell.angle_beta   90.00
_cell.angle_gamma   90.00
#
_symmetry.space_group_name_H-M   'P 1'
#
loop_
_entity.id
_entity.type
_entity.pdbx_description
1 polymer ?
#
loop_
_entity_poly.entity_id
_entity_poly.type
_entity_poly.pdbx_seq_one_letter_code
_entity_poly.pdbx_strand_id
1 'polypeptide(L)'
;AAPVHEPFVAGAALDSATGTTSTGSVTVTEGADPVGTFDLAAGSGSLTVDAADLAIGGHTLTLSYGGDANHSPSTTTVDASINKATTPLTATASPSAYGTSAVVQVAGEPGAGGLVVIGSGTDAVGMGFLINGVANVKIDKTLVPGDYDLAVHYVGSPTYEPAQTTVTLTVGKAATLTSKVSISPTRLVVKKTAPLVKFSVKAAGFTVRSGSFTFMYAGTTRTVAVSSNGTATLRIPAYTSTGTKTIRGSFLGSALAKPSRASFTVTVVRR
;
A
#
# COMPACT_ATOMS: atom_id res chain seq x y z
N ALA A 1 17.77 27.92 8.50
CA ALA A 1 17.08 27.18 7.44
C ALA A 1 15.67 26.86 7.93
N ALA A 2 14.66 27.11 7.11
CA ALA A 2 13.26 26.82 7.44
C ALA A 2 12.73 25.75 6.48
N PRO A 3 11.90 24.80 6.93
CA PRO A 3 11.16 23.94 6.02
C PRO A 3 10.19 24.79 5.18
N VAL A 4 9.87 24.33 3.97
CA VAL A 4 8.99 24.99 2.98
C VAL A 4 7.55 25.29 3.47
N HIS A 5 7.23 24.95 4.72
CA HIS A 5 5.93 25.17 5.36
C HIS A 5 6.03 25.94 6.69
N GLU A 6 7.19 26.46 7.07
CA GLU A 6 7.34 27.29 8.27
C GLU A 6 7.89 28.68 7.92
N PRO A 7 7.29 29.76 8.43
CA PRO A 7 7.79 31.11 8.20
C PRO A 7 9.15 31.33 8.87
N PHE A 8 9.94 32.25 8.35
CA PHE A 8 11.16 32.73 8.99
C PHE A 8 11.17 34.25 9.12
N VAL A 9 11.99 34.77 10.04
CA VAL A 9 12.09 36.20 10.30
C VAL A 9 13.38 36.73 9.70
N ALA A 10 13.25 37.68 8.76
CA ALA A 10 14.36 38.53 8.32
C ALA A 10 14.34 39.80 9.16
N GLY A 11 15.34 39.97 10.04
CA GLY A 11 15.48 41.14 10.90
C GLY A 11 16.70 41.98 10.54
N ALA A 12 16.61 43.29 10.72
CA ALA A 12 17.78 44.18 10.72
C ALA A 12 17.81 45.01 12.00
N ALA A 13 19.00 45.13 12.58
CA ALA A 13 19.33 46.14 13.57
C ALA A 13 20.37 47.08 12.94
N LEU A 14 20.09 48.39 12.97
CA LEU A 14 21.02 49.39 12.49
C LEU A 14 21.74 50.01 13.68
N ASP A 15 23.06 49.89 13.69
CA ASP A 15 23.90 50.50 14.72
C ASP A 15 24.24 51.93 14.29
N SER A 16 23.92 52.91 15.15
CA SER A 16 24.14 54.32 14.84
C SER A 16 25.46 54.81 15.42
N ALA A 17 26.39 55.21 14.54
CA ALA A 17 27.67 55.80 14.96
C ALA A 17 27.52 57.17 15.66
N THR A 18 26.37 57.83 15.53
CA THR A 18 26.09 59.17 16.09
C THR A 18 25.29 59.13 17.40
N GLY A 19 24.84 57.95 17.84
CA GLY A 19 24.02 57.80 19.05
C GLY A 19 22.56 58.25 18.89
N THR A 20 22.13 58.57 17.66
CA THR A 20 20.74 58.90 17.33
C THR A 20 20.01 57.67 16.81
N THR A 21 18.75 57.49 17.18
CA THR A 21 17.99 56.30 16.78
C THR A 21 17.60 56.36 15.31
N SER A 22 17.99 55.35 14.52
CA SER A 22 17.62 55.27 13.09
C SER A 22 16.13 55.00 12.89
N THR A 23 15.54 55.69 11.92
CA THR A 23 14.11 55.60 11.55
C THR A 23 13.94 55.44 10.05
N GLY A 24 12.75 55.07 9.58
CA GLY A 24 12.45 54.94 8.16
C GLY A 24 12.22 53.50 7.72
N SER A 25 12.08 53.29 6.40
CA SER A 25 11.68 52.00 5.84
C SER A 25 12.87 51.23 5.26
N VAL A 26 12.85 49.91 5.45
CA VAL A 26 13.80 48.96 4.85
C VAL A 26 13.07 48.13 3.81
N THR A 27 13.62 48.07 2.61
CA THR A 27 13.13 47.21 1.52
C THR A 27 13.95 45.93 1.47
N VAL A 28 13.27 44.78 1.37
CA VAL A 28 13.87 43.45 1.25
C VAL A 28 13.62 42.91 -0.17
N THR A 29 14.69 42.53 -0.87
CA THR A 29 14.60 41.93 -2.22
C THR A 29 15.41 40.65 -2.32
N GLU A 30 15.02 39.75 -3.22
CA GLU A 30 15.86 38.66 -3.71
C GLU A 30 16.26 38.98 -5.15
N GLY A 31 17.52 39.36 -5.36
CA GLY A 31 17.94 39.94 -6.64
C GLY A 31 17.09 41.17 -6.98
N ALA A 32 16.33 41.11 -8.07
CA ALA A 32 15.42 42.18 -8.51
C ALA A 32 13.98 42.02 -7.97
N ASP A 33 13.64 40.88 -7.38
CA ASP A 33 12.28 40.56 -6.98
C ASP A 33 11.99 41.11 -5.56
N PRO A 34 10.93 41.90 -5.37
CA PRO A 34 10.57 42.43 -4.06
C PRO A 34 9.99 41.33 -3.17
N VAL A 35 10.55 41.17 -1.97
CA VAL A 35 10.07 40.24 -0.93
C VAL A 35 9.17 40.97 0.07
N GLY A 36 9.48 42.21 0.40
CA GLY A 36 8.63 43.04 1.24
C GLY A 36 9.33 44.26 1.81
N THR A 37 8.66 44.95 2.72
CA THR A 37 9.16 46.15 3.41
C THR A 37 8.80 46.12 4.88
N PHE A 38 9.64 46.69 5.74
CA PHE A 38 9.32 46.92 7.14
C PHE A 38 9.89 48.25 7.61
N ASP A 39 9.27 48.83 8.64
CA ASP A 39 9.72 50.09 9.22
C ASP A 39 10.61 49.85 10.44
N LEU A 40 11.57 50.75 10.63
CA LEU A 40 12.44 50.77 11.79
C LEU A 40 11.74 51.49 12.94
N ALA A 41 11.48 50.75 14.03
CA ALA A 41 11.05 51.28 15.31
C ALA A 41 12.23 51.24 16.28
N ALA A 42 12.62 52.41 16.77
CA ALA A 42 13.74 52.56 17.69
C ALA A 42 15.07 51.94 17.20
N GLY A 43 15.39 52.06 15.90
CA GLY A 43 16.65 51.55 15.31
C GLY A 43 16.62 50.08 14.87
N SER A 44 15.48 49.40 15.05
CA SER A 44 15.33 47.98 14.68
C SER A 44 13.98 47.71 14.02
N GLY A 45 13.92 46.67 13.20
CA GLY A 45 12.68 46.21 12.60
C GLY A 45 12.84 44.81 12.03
N SER A 46 11.72 44.19 11.68
CA SER A 46 11.71 42.84 11.12
C SER A 46 10.57 42.63 10.15
N LEU A 47 10.82 41.79 9.16
CA LEU A 47 9.82 41.24 8.24
C LEU A 47 9.73 39.73 8.46
N THR A 48 8.52 39.24 8.67
CA THR A 48 8.24 37.81 8.59
C THR A 48 8.04 37.45 7.12
N VAL A 49 8.85 36.52 6.62
CA VAL A 49 8.76 36.00 5.25
C VAL A 49 8.19 34.59 5.33
N ASP A 50 7.14 34.32 4.55
CA ASP A 50 6.63 32.96 4.42
C ASP A 50 7.62 32.17 3.55
N ALA A 51 8.10 31.03 4.08
CA ALA A 51 8.99 30.15 3.32
C ALA A 51 8.32 29.58 2.07
N ALA A 52 6.98 29.56 2.00
CA ALA A 52 6.24 29.14 0.83
C ALA A 52 6.34 30.12 -0.35
N ASP A 53 6.70 31.39 -0.10
CA ASP A 53 6.87 32.42 -1.14
C ASP A 53 8.24 32.35 -1.83
N LEU A 54 9.17 31.59 -1.25
CA LEU A 54 10.50 31.35 -1.79
C LEU A 54 10.62 29.91 -2.32
N ALA A 55 11.39 29.74 -3.40
CA ALA A 55 11.70 28.40 -3.90
C ALA A 55 12.52 27.60 -2.88
N ILE A 56 12.59 26.28 -3.02
CA ILE A 56 13.52 25.48 -2.19
C ILE A 56 14.95 25.72 -2.67
N GLY A 57 15.85 26.01 -1.73
CA GLY A 57 17.24 26.34 -2.03
C GLY A 57 17.83 27.38 -1.09
N GLY A 58 19.01 27.86 -1.45
CA GLY A 58 19.65 29.00 -0.78
C GLY A 58 19.19 30.31 -1.42
N HIS A 59 18.94 31.31 -0.58
CA HIS A 59 18.50 32.64 -0.94
C HIS A 59 19.40 33.67 -0.29
N THR A 60 19.79 34.71 -1.03
CA THR A 60 20.50 35.86 -0.47
C THR A 60 19.57 37.07 -0.57
N LEU A 61 19.00 37.47 0.56
CA LEU A 61 18.08 38.60 0.64
C LEU A 61 18.87 39.88 0.87
N THR A 62 18.63 40.88 0.03
CA THR A 62 19.24 42.21 0.16
C THR A 62 18.30 43.13 0.94
N LEU A 63 18.80 43.70 2.02
CA LEU A 63 18.09 44.69 2.82
C LEU A 63 18.65 46.07 2.48
N SER A 64 17.79 46.93 1.95
CA SER A 64 18.13 48.29 1.53
C SER A 64 17.42 49.31 2.39
N TYR A 65 18.20 50.09 3.14
CA TYR A 65 17.72 51.22 3.91
C TYR A 65 17.94 52.51 3.13
N GLY A 66 16.86 53.27 2.92
CA GLY A 66 16.88 54.51 2.13
C GLY A 66 17.53 55.72 2.80
N GLY A 67 17.97 55.58 4.06
CA GLY A 67 18.44 56.70 4.88
C GLY A 67 17.30 57.46 5.57
N ASP A 68 17.67 58.35 6.48
CA ASP A 68 16.79 59.34 7.09
C ASP A 68 17.51 60.71 7.22
N ALA A 69 16.92 61.66 7.96
CA ALA A 69 17.50 62.99 8.13
C ALA A 69 18.90 63.00 8.78
N ASN A 70 19.23 61.96 9.55
CA ASN A 70 20.47 61.87 10.33
C ASN A 70 21.37 60.72 9.87
N HIS A 71 20.86 59.78 9.07
CA HIS A 71 21.58 58.56 8.64
C HIS A 71 21.59 58.42 7.12
N SER A 72 22.75 58.05 6.57
CA SER A 72 22.90 57.79 5.13
C SER A 72 22.24 56.47 4.71
N PRO A 73 21.87 56.30 3.43
CA PRO A 73 21.42 55.01 2.91
C PRO A 73 22.47 53.93 3.10
N SER A 74 22.03 52.71 3.36
CA SER A 74 22.92 51.55 3.55
C SER A 74 22.27 50.28 3.03
N THR A 75 23.09 49.28 2.74
CA THR A 75 22.63 47.95 2.30
C THR A 75 23.37 46.86 3.05
N THR A 76 22.71 45.73 3.27
CA THR A 76 23.29 44.51 3.81
C THR A 76 22.58 43.30 3.22
N THR A 77 23.13 42.11 3.43
CA THR A 77 22.53 40.85 2.98
C THR A 77 22.28 39.90 4.14
N VAL A 78 21.23 39.10 4.04
CA VAL A 78 20.98 37.96 4.91
C VAL A 78 20.77 36.72 4.05
N ASP A 79 21.50 35.66 4.38
CA ASP A 79 21.32 34.38 3.72
C ASP A 79 20.23 33.57 4.42
N ALA A 80 19.33 33.02 3.62
CA ALA A 80 18.30 32.09 4.04
C ALA A 80 18.43 30.77 3.25
N SER A 81 17.90 29.69 3.83
CA SER A 81 17.83 28.39 3.17
C SER A 81 16.46 27.81 3.42
N ILE A 82 15.73 27.52 2.35
CA ILE A 82 14.44 26.85 2.38
C ILE A 82 14.68 25.38 2.06
N ASN A 83 14.34 24.52 3.02
CA ASN A 83 14.53 23.08 2.91
C ASN A 83 13.19 22.39 2.66
N LYS A 84 13.22 21.18 2.12
CA LYS A 84 12.01 20.34 2.10
C LYS A 84 11.59 19.99 3.53
N ALA A 85 10.29 19.83 3.73
CA ALA A 85 9.74 19.33 4.97
C ALA A 85 9.97 17.82 5.09
N THR A 86 10.10 17.32 6.32
CA THR A 86 10.10 15.87 6.59
C THR A 86 8.67 15.35 6.68
N THR A 87 8.43 14.10 6.29
CA THR A 87 7.12 13.45 6.42
C THR A 87 7.24 12.12 7.16
N PRO A 88 6.87 12.05 8.46
CA PRO A 88 6.82 10.79 9.17
C PRO A 88 5.83 9.83 8.50
N LEU A 89 6.30 8.65 8.09
CA LEU A 89 5.44 7.66 7.45
C LEU A 89 4.91 6.64 8.45
N THR A 90 3.62 6.37 8.34
CA THR A 90 2.97 5.22 8.95
C THR A 90 2.35 4.36 7.87
N ALA A 91 2.32 3.05 8.10
CA ALA A 91 1.70 2.11 7.19
C ALA A 91 0.92 1.05 7.96
N THR A 92 -0.23 0.65 7.43
CA THR A 92 -1.06 -0.42 7.97
C THR A 92 -1.51 -1.34 6.87
N ALA A 93 -1.60 -2.63 7.17
CA ALA A 93 -2.06 -3.65 6.26
C ALA A 93 -3.06 -4.56 6.96
N SER A 94 -4.10 -4.97 6.24
CA SER A 94 -5.01 -6.03 6.69
C SER A 94 -4.59 -7.37 6.09
N PRO A 95 -4.73 -8.49 6.82
CA PRO A 95 -4.47 -9.81 6.27
C PRO A 95 -5.28 -10.07 5.00
N SER A 96 -4.67 -10.76 4.03
CA SER A 96 -5.31 -11.09 2.76
C SER A 96 -5.28 -12.60 2.49
N ALA A 97 -5.85 -13.02 1.38
CA ALA A 97 -5.76 -14.41 0.92
C ALA A 97 -5.12 -14.49 -0.46
N TYR A 98 -4.38 -15.57 -0.71
CA TYR A 98 -3.78 -15.83 -2.03
C TYR A 98 -4.80 -15.70 -3.18
N GLY A 99 -4.40 -15.05 -4.27
CA GLY A 99 -5.27 -14.79 -5.42
C GLY A 99 -6.14 -13.53 -5.28
N THR A 100 -6.13 -12.87 -4.12
CA THR A 100 -6.76 -11.55 -3.92
C THR A 100 -5.70 -10.49 -3.65
N SER A 101 -5.88 -9.27 -4.16
CA SER A 101 -4.97 -8.17 -3.86
C SER A 101 -5.19 -7.69 -2.44
N ALA A 102 -4.11 -7.60 -1.66
CA ALA A 102 -4.12 -6.89 -0.40
C ALA A 102 -4.12 -5.37 -0.63
N VAL A 103 -4.43 -4.61 0.40
CA VAL A 103 -4.28 -3.15 0.41
C VAL A 103 -3.43 -2.76 1.61
N VAL A 104 -2.38 -1.99 1.34
CA VAL A 104 -1.60 -1.29 2.36
C VAL A 104 -2.03 0.16 2.34
N GLN A 105 -2.44 0.67 3.49
CA GLN A 105 -2.72 2.10 3.68
C GLN A 105 -1.45 2.75 4.19
N VAL A 106 -1.01 3.80 3.50
CA VAL A 106 0.17 4.59 3.88
C VAL A 106 -0.28 6.00 4.18
N ALA A 107 0.18 6.54 5.30
CA ALA A 107 -0.10 7.90 5.72
C ALA A 107 1.20 8.65 6.03
N GLY A 108 1.27 9.89 5.58
CA GLY A 108 2.28 10.88 5.92
C GLY A 108 1.63 12.22 6.27
N GLU A 109 2.42 13.29 6.29
CA GLU A 109 1.92 14.63 6.59
C GLU A 109 0.85 15.12 5.59
N PRO A 110 -0.17 15.87 6.06
CA PRO A 110 -1.10 16.56 5.18
C PRO A 110 -0.37 17.44 4.16
N GLY A 111 -0.82 17.43 2.91
CA GLY A 111 -0.14 18.11 1.81
C GLY A 111 1.03 17.34 1.18
N ALA A 112 1.52 16.26 1.81
CA ALA A 112 2.52 15.40 1.17
C ALA A 112 1.91 14.68 -0.04
N GLY A 113 2.61 14.71 -1.16
CA GLY A 113 2.21 14.02 -2.39
C GLY A 113 3.40 13.34 -3.04
N GLY A 114 3.17 12.33 -3.87
CA GLY A 114 4.25 11.66 -4.61
C GLY A 114 4.19 10.14 -4.53
N LEU A 115 5.14 9.48 -5.21
CA LEU A 115 5.13 8.04 -5.41
C LEU A 115 5.51 7.29 -4.13
N VAL A 116 4.75 6.24 -3.84
CA VAL A 116 5.03 5.23 -2.82
C VAL A 116 5.26 3.90 -3.52
N VAL A 117 6.40 3.28 -3.26
CA VAL A 117 6.75 1.94 -3.72
C VAL A 117 6.78 1.02 -2.51
N ILE A 118 6.10 -0.12 -2.60
CA ILE A 118 6.10 -1.15 -1.58
C ILE A 118 6.85 -2.37 -2.10
N GLY A 119 7.90 -2.77 -1.39
CA GLY A 119 8.77 -3.88 -1.74
C GLY A 119 8.68 -5.04 -0.75
N SER A 120 8.94 -6.25 -1.24
CA SER A 120 9.23 -7.42 -0.44
C SER A 120 10.60 -7.97 -0.83
N GLY A 121 11.60 -7.78 0.03
CA GLY A 121 13.00 -8.00 -0.35
C GLY A 121 13.40 -7.08 -1.51
N THR A 122 13.83 -7.65 -2.63
CA THR A 122 14.23 -6.90 -3.84
C THR A 122 13.08 -6.61 -4.80
N ASP A 123 11.92 -7.23 -4.60
CA ASP A 123 10.82 -7.20 -5.55
C ASP A 123 9.82 -6.10 -5.19
N ALA A 124 9.48 -5.25 -6.16
CA ALA A 124 8.37 -4.31 -6.02
C ALA A 124 7.03 -5.06 -6.11
N VAL A 125 6.25 -5.01 -5.04
CA VAL A 125 4.97 -5.73 -4.91
C VAL A 125 3.75 -4.81 -4.97
N GLY A 126 3.95 -3.50 -4.90
CA GLY A 126 2.88 -2.50 -5.03
C GLY A 126 3.42 -1.11 -5.30
N MET A 127 2.61 -0.29 -5.98
CA MET A 127 2.89 1.13 -6.21
C MET A 127 1.61 1.94 -6.08
N GLY A 128 1.72 3.14 -5.54
CA GLY A 128 0.64 4.11 -5.43
C GLY A 128 1.16 5.51 -5.18
N PHE A 129 0.28 6.48 -4.96
CA PHE A 129 0.68 7.86 -4.70
C PHE A 129 0.08 8.33 -3.39
N LEU A 130 0.88 9.05 -2.59
CA LEU A 130 0.34 9.94 -1.57
C LEU A 130 -0.41 11.06 -2.30
N ILE A 131 -1.66 11.27 -1.88
CA ILE A 131 -2.48 12.41 -2.28
C ILE A 131 -2.96 13.03 -0.98
N ASN A 132 -2.47 14.23 -0.68
CA ASN A 132 -2.73 14.92 0.58
C ASN A 132 -2.42 14.05 1.81
N GLY A 133 -1.25 13.42 1.82
CA GLY A 133 -0.76 12.60 2.92
C GLY A 133 -1.31 11.18 2.97
N VAL A 134 -2.17 10.73 2.05
CA VAL A 134 -2.78 9.39 2.10
C VAL A 134 -2.59 8.61 0.80
N ALA A 135 -2.24 7.33 0.90
CA ALA A 135 -2.19 6.38 -0.21
C ALA A 135 -2.85 5.05 0.16
N ASN A 136 -3.62 4.49 -0.78
CA ASN A 136 -4.13 3.12 -0.71
C ASN A 136 -3.45 2.27 -1.79
N VAL A 137 -2.40 1.56 -1.41
CA VAL A 137 -1.55 0.81 -2.34
C VAL A 137 -2.06 -0.63 -2.44
N LYS A 138 -2.45 -1.05 -3.65
CA LYS A 138 -2.79 -2.45 -3.92
C LYS A 138 -1.51 -3.27 -4.05
N ILE A 139 -1.47 -4.38 -3.36
CA ILE A 139 -0.37 -5.34 -3.42
C ILE A 139 -0.71 -6.45 -4.42
N ASP A 140 0.32 -6.97 -5.09
CA ASP A 140 0.19 -8.08 -6.00
C ASP A 140 -0.50 -9.29 -5.34
N LYS A 141 -1.50 -9.82 -6.02
CA LYS A 141 -2.29 -11.00 -5.63
C LYS A 141 -1.53 -12.31 -5.79
N THR A 142 -0.34 -12.29 -6.40
CA THR A 142 0.51 -13.47 -6.64
C THR A 142 1.41 -13.82 -5.45
N LEU A 143 1.50 -12.96 -4.43
CA LEU A 143 2.21 -13.27 -3.19
C LEU A 143 1.65 -14.56 -2.58
N VAL A 144 2.52 -15.56 -2.43
CA VAL A 144 2.15 -16.86 -1.86
C VAL A 144 1.81 -16.73 -0.38
N PRO A 145 1.07 -17.68 0.22
CA PRO A 145 0.78 -17.62 1.65
C PRO A 145 2.05 -17.57 2.51
N GLY A 146 2.08 -16.63 3.44
CA GLY A 146 3.24 -16.32 4.28
C GLY A 146 3.08 -14.96 4.96
N ASP A 147 4.00 -14.66 5.87
CA ASP A 147 4.13 -13.36 6.51
C ASP A 147 5.26 -12.58 5.84
N TYR A 148 4.97 -11.33 5.50
CA TYR A 148 5.88 -10.45 4.78
C TYR A 148 6.14 -9.20 5.61
N ASP A 149 7.41 -8.89 5.84
CA ASP A 149 7.83 -7.55 6.28
C ASP A 149 8.05 -6.69 5.03
N LEU A 150 7.10 -5.81 4.74
CA LEU A 150 7.09 -5.01 3.53
C LEU A 150 7.79 -3.68 3.79
N ALA A 151 8.75 -3.34 2.93
CA ALA A 151 9.39 -2.04 2.93
C ALA A 151 8.50 -1.04 2.18
N VAL A 152 8.14 0.07 2.81
CA VAL A 152 7.32 1.14 2.24
C VAL A 152 8.20 2.36 2.01
N HIS A 153 8.48 2.67 0.75
CA HIS A 153 9.38 3.76 0.36
C HIS A 153 8.57 4.87 -0.31
N TYR A 154 8.50 6.01 0.34
CA TYR A 154 8.06 7.26 -0.29
C TYR A 154 9.27 7.96 -0.90
N VAL A 155 9.20 8.25 -2.20
CA VAL A 155 10.34 8.81 -2.93
C VAL A 155 10.57 10.31 -2.68
N GLY A 156 9.73 10.93 -1.86
CA GLY A 156 9.72 12.39 -1.68
C GLY A 156 8.88 13.11 -2.73
N SER A 157 8.91 14.43 -2.66
CA SER A 157 8.30 15.34 -3.62
C SER A 157 9.20 16.57 -3.80
N PRO A 158 8.79 17.56 -4.62
CA PRO A 158 9.45 18.86 -4.61
C PRO A 158 9.49 19.51 -3.22
N THR A 159 8.48 19.31 -2.37
CA THR A 159 8.33 19.97 -1.06
C THR A 159 8.64 19.09 0.15
N TYR A 160 8.64 17.77 -0.01
CA TYR A 160 8.89 16.81 1.07
C TYR A 160 10.07 15.91 0.78
N GLU A 161 10.90 15.66 1.80
CA GLU A 161 12.00 14.70 1.72
C GLU A 161 11.48 13.26 1.56
N PRO A 162 12.27 12.35 0.93
CA PRO A 162 11.97 10.92 0.93
C PRO A 162 11.89 10.36 2.34
N ALA A 163 11.04 9.37 2.53
CA ALA A 163 10.87 8.69 3.80
C ALA A 163 10.58 7.21 3.60
N GLN A 164 10.86 6.40 4.63
CA GLN A 164 10.62 4.97 4.59
C GLN A 164 10.09 4.46 5.93
N THR A 165 9.31 3.39 5.86
CA THR A 165 8.82 2.65 7.02
C THR A 165 8.61 1.19 6.62
N THR A 166 8.20 0.33 7.56
CA THR A 166 7.85 -1.06 7.27
C THR A 166 6.44 -1.40 7.75
N VAL A 167 5.86 -2.45 7.19
CA VAL A 167 4.56 -2.97 7.60
C VAL A 167 4.49 -4.48 7.38
N THR A 168 3.94 -5.19 8.36
CA THR A 168 3.69 -6.63 8.22
C THR A 168 2.41 -6.90 7.45
N LEU A 169 2.49 -7.74 6.42
CA LEU A 169 1.33 -8.30 5.71
C LEU A 169 1.32 -9.82 5.86
N THR A 170 0.23 -10.37 6.39
CA THR A 170 -0.04 -11.81 6.38
C THR A 170 -0.91 -12.17 5.18
N VAL A 171 -0.41 -13.07 4.34
CA VAL A 171 -1.17 -13.68 3.24
C VAL A 171 -1.56 -15.10 3.64
N GLY A 172 -2.86 -15.35 3.78
CA GLY A 172 -3.41 -16.66 4.08
C GLY A 172 -3.67 -17.51 2.83
N LYS A 173 -3.86 -18.82 3.03
CA LYS A 173 -4.39 -19.70 1.99
C LYS A 173 -5.79 -19.29 1.57
N ALA A 174 -6.09 -19.38 0.28
CA ALA A 174 -7.40 -19.05 -0.26
C ALA A 174 -8.50 -20.00 0.23
N ALA A 175 -9.67 -19.45 0.56
CA ALA A 175 -10.85 -20.27 0.81
C ALA A 175 -11.25 -21.00 -0.48
N THR A 176 -11.76 -22.23 -0.33
CA THR A 176 -12.19 -23.04 -1.48
C THR A 176 -13.63 -23.52 -1.34
N LEU A 177 -14.26 -23.70 -2.50
CA LEU A 177 -15.57 -24.32 -2.62
C LEU A 177 -15.44 -25.61 -3.44
N THR A 178 -15.83 -26.73 -2.85
CA THR A 178 -15.90 -28.02 -3.53
C THR A 178 -17.32 -28.26 -4.05
N SER A 179 -17.47 -28.85 -5.23
CA SER A 179 -18.78 -29.19 -5.80
C SER A 179 -18.72 -30.46 -6.63
N LYS A 180 -19.84 -31.21 -6.69
CA LYS A 180 -20.01 -32.31 -7.65
C LYS A 180 -20.05 -31.71 -9.06
N VAL A 181 -19.27 -32.28 -9.97
CA VAL A 181 -19.35 -31.94 -11.40
C VAL A 181 -20.25 -32.94 -12.11
N SER A 182 -19.98 -34.23 -11.97
CA SER A 182 -20.75 -35.25 -12.67
C SER A 182 -20.67 -36.63 -12.00
N ILE A 183 -21.64 -37.47 -12.36
CA ILE A 183 -21.57 -38.92 -12.18
C ILE A 183 -22.08 -39.57 -13.47
N SER A 184 -21.33 -40.49 -14.05
CA SER A 184 -21.72 -41.17 -15.28
C SER A 184 -21.40 -42.67 -15.25
N PRO A 185 -22.35 -43.56 -15.59
CA PRO A 185 -23.76 -43.25 -15.86
C PRO A 185 -24.52 -42.86 -14.58
N THR A 186 -25.68 -42.20 -14.72
CA THR A 186 -26.52 -41.75 -13.58
C THR A 186 -27.36 -42.89 -13.00
N ARG A 187 -27.85 -43.83 -13.83
CA ARG A 187 -28.55 -45.04 -13.36
C ARG A 187 -27.54 -46.07 -12.87
N LEU A 188 -27.56 -46.34 -11.57
CA LEU A 188 -26.65 -47.29 -10.92
C LEU A 188 -27.36 -48.61 -10.61
N VAL A 189 -26.93 -49.69 -11.23
CA VAL A 189 -27.44 -51.05 -10.99
C VAL A 189 -26.46 -51.81 -10.10
N VAL A 190 -26.98 -52.41 -9.03
CA VAL A 190 -26.22 -53.20 -8.07
C VAL A 190 -25.41 -54.31 -8.76
N LYS A 191 -24.14 -54.50 -8.34
CA LYS A 191 -23.15 -55.44 -8.88
C LYS A 191 -22.80 -55.28 -10.37
N LYS A 192 -23.29 -54.22 -11.05
CA LYS A 192 -23.06 -54.02 -12.49
C LYS A 192 -22.44 -52.67 -12.83
N THR A 193 -22.99 -51.59 -12.30
CA THR A 193 -22.58 -50.24 -12.71
C THR A 193 -21.42 -49.73 -11.88
N ALA A 194 -20.29 -49.41 -12.53
CA ALA A 194 -19.14 -48.76 -11.91
C ALA A 194 -18.99 -47.32 -12.47
N PRO A 195 -19.59 -46.31 -11.81
CA PRO A 195 -19.65 -44.96 -12.35
C PRO A 195 -18.33 -44.20 -12.19
N LEU A 196 -18.07 -43.29 -13.12
CA LEU A 196 -17.07 -42.24 -12.98
C LEU A 196 -17.70 -41.06 -12.24
N VAL A 197 -17.12 -40.66 -11.11
CA VAL A 197 -17.54 -39.52 -10.32
C VAL A 197 -16.49 -38.43 -10.43
N LYS A 198 -16.93 -37.21 -10.73
CA LYS A 198 -16.06 -36.04 -10.84
C LYS A 198 -16.47 -34.97 -9.83
N PHE A 199 -15.50 -34.46 -9.08
CA PHE A 199 -15.63 -33.27 -8.26
C PHE A 199 -14.74 -32.15 -8.82
N SER A 200 -15.10 -30.90 -8.51
CA SER A 200 -14.30 -29.71 -8.76
C SER A 200 -14.05 -28.96 -7.46
N VAL A 201 -12.92 -28.28 -7.38
CA VAL A 201 -12.62 -27.28 -6.37
C VAL A 201 -12.40 -25.93 -7.05
N LYS A 202 -13.00 -24.87 -6.50
CA LYS A 202 -12.84 -23.48 -6.95
C LYS A 202 -12.26 -22.63 -5.82
N ALA A 203 -11.46 -21.64 -6.19
CA ALA A 203 -10.95 -20.59 -5.31
C ALA A 203 -11.10 -19.24 -6.02
N ALA A 204 -11.22 -18.15 -5.27
CA ALA A 204 -11.24 -16.81 -5.85
C ALA A 204 -9.86 -16.43 -6.40
N GLY A 205 -9.82 -15.81 -7.58
CA GLY A 205 -8.61 -15.20 -8.11
C GLY A 205 -7.59 -16.12 -8.80
N PHE A 206 -7.73 -17.44 -8.71
CA PHE A 206 -6.86 -18.41 -9.39
C PHE A 206 -7.51 -19.79 -9.57
N THR A 207 -6.94 -20.60 -10.47
CA THR A 207 -7.30 -22.02 -10.63
C THR A 207 -6.49 -22.88 -9.66
N VAL A 208 -7.15 -23.74 -8.89
CA VAL A 208 -6.48 -24.71 -8.02
C VAL A 208 -5.92 -25.84 -8.88
N ARG A 209 -4.59 -25.86 -9.10
CA ARG A 209 -3.92 -26.85 -9.97
C ARG A 209 -3.16 -27.95 -9.22
N SER A 210 -3.25 -27.97 -7.89
CA SER A 210 -2.50 -28.88 -7.03
C SER A 210 -3.31 -29.28 -5.79
N GLY A 211 -2.79 -30.24 -5.03
CA GLY A 211 -3.46 -30.86 -3.89
C GLY A 211 -4.14 -32.17 -4.28
N SER A 212 -4.94 -32.71 -3.36
CA SER A 212 -5.60 -34.01 -3.53
C SER A 212 -7.04 -33.99 -3.06
N PHE A 213 -7.87 -34.83 -3.65
CA PHE A 213 -9.20 -35.17 -3.19
C PHE A 213 -9.21 -36.52 -2.50
N THR A 214 -9.96 -36.66 -1.41
CA THR A 214 -10.44 -37.95 -0.92
C THR A 214 -11.88 -38.18 -1.35
N PHE A 215 -12.14 -39.35 -1.92
CA PHE A 215 -13.45 -39.84 -2.28
C PHE A 215 -13.85 -40.89 -1.26
N MET A 216 -14.89 -40.60 -0.48
CA MET A 216 -15.46 -41.55 0.47
C MET A 216 -16.77 -42.11 -0.10
N TYR A 217 -16.82 -43.43 -0.27
CA TYR A 217 -17.97 -44.15 -0.79
C TYR A 217 -18.04 -45.55 -0.16
N ALA A 218 -19.23 -46.00 0.26
CA ALA A 218 -19.43 -47.34 0.86
C ALA A 218 -18.40 -47.72 1.96
N GLY A 219 -18.03 -46.77 2.82
CA GLY A 219 -17.03 -46.98 3.88
C GLY A 219 -15.57 -47.01 3.40
N THR A 220 -15.32 -46.94 2.09
CA THR A 220 -13.98 -46.88 1.50
C THR A 220 -13.57 -45.44 1.23
N THR A 221 -12.29 -45.13 1.43
CA THR A 221 -11.69 -43.84 1.04
C THR A 221 -10.61 -44.07 -0.01
N ARG A 222 -10.64 -43.30 -1.11
CA ARG A 222 -9.57 -43.27 -2.11
C ARG A 222 -9.09 -41.85 -2.36
N THR A 223 -7.79 -41.68 -2.53
CA THR A 223 -7.17 -40.38 -2.80
C THR A 223 -6.85 -40.24 -4.29
N VAL A 224 -7.15 -39.08 -4.86
CA VAL A 224 -6.88 -38.74 -6.26
C VAL A 224 -6.30 -37.33 -6.33
N ALA A 225 -5.22 -37.14 -7.08
CA ALA A 225 -4.63 -35.81 -7.28
C ALA A 225 -5.59 -34.88 -8.05
N VAL A 226 -5.50 -33.58 -7.77
CA VAL A 226 -6.21 -32.55 -8.54
C VAL A 226 -5.56 -32.39 -9.91
N SER A 227 -6.35 -32.39 -10.99
CA SER A 227 -5.89 -32.09 -12.34
C SER A 227 -5.68 -30.59 -12.56
N SER A 228 -5.02 -30.22 -13.66
CA SER A 228 -4.67 -28.82 -14.00
C SER A 228 -5.86 -27.85 -14.13
N ASN A 229 -7.08 -28.37 -14.24
CA ASN A 229 -8.34 -27.60 -14.29
C ASN A 229 -9.13 -27.61 -12.97
N GLY A 230 -8.53 -28.04 -11.85
CA GLY A 230 -9.17 -28.02 -10.53
C GLY A 230 -10.23 -29.10 -10.35
N THR A 231 -10.08 -30.25 -11.01
CA THR A 231 -11.02 -31.37 -10.88
C THR A 231 -10.32 -32.64 -10.42
N ALA A 232 -11.09 -33.58 -9.88
CA ALA A 232 -10.62 -34.93 -9.62
C ALA A 232 -11.72 -35.90 -10.07
N THR A 233 -11.32 -36.99 -10.72
CA THR A 233 -12.23 -38.01 -11.22
C THR A 233 -11.84 -39.36 -10.65
N LEU A 234 -12.81 -40.10 -10.11
CA LEU A 234 -12.62 -41.45 -9.61
C LEU A 234 -13.67 -42.39 -10.20
N ARG A 235 -13.22 -43.56 -10.67
CA ARG A 235 -14.13 -44.66 -10.97
C ARG A 235 -14.47 -45.43 -9.68
N ILE A 236 -15.74 -45.38 -9.28
CA ILE A 236 -16.24 -46.11 -8.12
C ILE A 236 -16.62 -47.53 -8.55
N PRO A 237 -16.15 -48.59 -7.86
CA PRO A 237 -16.58 -49.97 -8.10
C PRO A 237 -18.10 -50.15 -7.96
N ALA A 238 -18.64 -51.19 -8.59
CA ALA A 238 -20.07 -51.45 -8.50
C ALA A 238 -20.51 -51.73 -7.05
N TYR A 239 -21.61 -51.09 -6.63
CA TYR A 239 -22.15 -51.28 -5.28
C TYR A 239 -22.68 -52.71 -5.10
N THR A 240 -22.51 -53.28 -3.91
CA THR A 240 -22.96 -54.64 -3.56
C THR A 240 -24.39 -54.70 -3.03
N SER A 241 -24.97 -53.55 -2.66
CA SER A 241 -26.34 -53.42 -2.13
C SER A 241 -27.09 -52.24 -2.77
N THR A 242 -28.42 -52.35 -2.81
CA THR A 242 -29.33 -51.30 -3.30
C THR A 242 -29.54 -50.19 -2.26
N GLY A 243 -30.33 -49.19 -2.63
CA GLY A 243 -30.74 -48.08 -1.79
C GLY A 243 -29.91 -46.81 -2.00
N THR A 244 -30.16 -45.81 -1.15
CA THR A 244 -29.47 -44.52 -1.19
C THR A 244 -28.04 -44.67 -0.66
N LYS A 245 -27.06 -44.23 -1.46
CA LYS A 245 -25.63 -44.22 -1.12
C LYS A 245 -25.13 -42.79 -1.12
N THR A 246 -24.35 -42.43 -0.10
CA THR A 246 -23.68 -41.13 -0.02
C THR A 246 -22.28 -41.22 -0.60
N ILE A 247 -21.92 -40.26 -1.44
CA ILE A 247 -20.57 -40.07 -1.96
C ILE A 247 -20.09 -38.71 -1.47
N ARG A 248 -18.93 -38.68 -0.81
CA ARG A 248 -18.27 -37.43 -0.39
C ARG A 248 -16.98 -37.24 -1.15
N GLY A 249 -16.77 -36.02 -1.65
CA GLY A 249 -15.49 -35.56 -2.19
C GLY A 249 -14.93 -34.48 -1.28
N SER A 250 -13.74 -34.69 -0.72
CA SER A 250 -13.08 -33.72 0.15
C SER A 250 -11.75 -33.29 -0.48
N PHE A 251 -11.63 -32.03 -0.84
CA PHE A 251 -10.35 -31.43 -1.20
C PHE A 251 -9.53 -31.22 0.07
N LEU A 252 -8.33 -31.82 0.12
CA LEU A 252 -7.45 -31.80 1.30
C LEU A 252 -6.67 -30.49 1.46
N GLY A 253 -6.79 -29.55 0.51
CA GLY A 253 -5.99 -28.33 0.49
C GLY A 253 -4.73 -28.48 -0.36
N SER A 254 -3.99 -27.38 -0.45
CA SER A 254 -2.67 -27.32 -1.07
C SER A 254 -1.80 -26.28 -0.33
N ALA A 255 -0.63 -25.96 -0.89
CA ALA A 255 0.17 -24.83 -0.43
C ALA A 255 -0.59 -23.49 -0.51
N LEU A 256 -1.45 -23.33 -1.52
CA LEU A 256 -2.12 -22.06 -1.83
C LEU A 256 -3.60 -21.99 -1.37
N ALA A 257 -4.22 -23.15 -1.13
CA ALA A 257 -5.66 -23.27 -0.93
C ALA A 257 -6.03 -24.07 0.33
N LYS A 258 -7.06 -23.61 1.05
CA LYS A 258 -7.65 -24.28 2.21
C LYS A 258 -8.43 -25.54 1.78
N PRO A 259 -8.53 -26.56 2.63
CA PRO A 259 -9.38 -27.72 2.38
C PRO A 259 -10.87 -27.33 2.31
N SER A 260 -11.65 -28.10 1.55
CA SER A 260 -13.12 -28.00 1.50
C SER A 260 -13.74 -29.34 1.13
N ARG A 261 -15.06 -29.48 1.24
CA ARG A 261 -15.74 -30.75 0.95
C ARG A 261 -17.14 -30.53 0.40
N ALA A 262 -17.62 -31.51 -0.36
CA ALA A 262 -19.03 -31.62 -0.72
C ALA A 262 -19.46 -33.08 -0.72
N SER A 263 -20.77 -33.29 -0.66
CA SER A 263 -21.36 -34.62 -0.73
C SER A 263 -22.66 -34.60 -1.49
N PHE A 264 -23.00 -35.73 -2.10
CA PHE A 264 -24.29 -35.96 -2.72
C PHE A 264 -24.71 -37.41 -2.51
N THR A 265 -25.99 -37.67 -2.70
CA THR A 265 -26.55 -39.02 -2.65
C THR A 265 -26.85 -39.54 -4.05
N VAL A 266 -26.82 -40.86 -4.20
CA VAL A 266 -27.22 -41.59 -5.41
C VAL A 266 -28.09 -42.76 -5.02
N THR A 267 -29.05 -43.12 -5.87
CA THR A 267 -29.90 -44.30 -5.65
C THR A 267 -29.37 -45.46 -6.47
N VAL A 268 -29.07 -46.57 -5.81
CA VAL A 268 -28.69 -47.83 -6.45
C VAL A 268 -29.91 -48.74 -6.51
N VAL A 269 -30.29 -49.14 -7.72
CA VAL A 269 -31.49 -49.92 -7.98
C VAL A 269 -31.17 -51.39 -8.25
N ARG A 270 -32.19 -52.25 -8.10
CA ARG A 270 -32.16 -53.60 -8.70
C ARG A 270 -32.20 -53.47 -10.22
N ARG A 271 -31.83 -54.56 -10.91
CA ARG A 271 -31.80 -54.59 -12.38
C ARG A 271 -33.14 -54.14 -12.94
#